data_AF-A0A1H7NYL7-F1
#
_entry.id   AF-A0A1H7NYL7-F1
#
_cell.length_a   1.000
_cell.length_b   1.000
_cell.length_c   1.000
_cell.angle_alpha   90.00
_cell.angle_beta   90.00
_cell.angle_gamma   90.00
#
_symmetry.space_group_name_H-M   'P 1'
#
loop_
_entity.id
_entity.type
_entity.pdbx_description
1 polymer ?
#
loop_
_entity_poly.entity_id
_entity_poly.type
_entity_poly.pdbx_seq_one_letter_code
_entity_poly.pdbx_strand_id
1 'polypeptide(L)'
;MLNNIGLPGLLLIAVVVLVLFGRGKISSLMGEVGKGITSFKKGVADGSKDDEPDTTATTSTAADPALADGTAARDVTPEAAKKDKV
;
A
#
# COMPACT_ATOMS: atom_id res chain seq x y z
N MET A 1 -12.63 8.79 33.49
CA MET A 1 -11.67 7.71 33.13
C MET A 1 -12.11 6.92 31.89
N LEU A 2 -12.74 7.55 30.89
CA LEU A 2 -13.25 6.89 29.67
C LEU A 2 -12.54 7.33 28.38
N ASN A 3 -11.69 8.36 28.44
CA ASN A 3 -10.95 8.91 27.29
C ASN A 3 -9.85 7.99 26.75
N ASN A 4 -9.54 6.87 27.42
CA ASN A 4 -8.50 5.94 27.00
C ASN A 4 -9.04 4.70 26.26
N ILE A 5 -10.35 4.60 26.01
CA ILE A 5 -10.95 3.42 25.35
C ILE A 5 -11.25 3.68 23.86
N GLY A 6 -11.57 4.91 23.47
CA GLY A 6 -11.98 5.22 22.09
C GLY A 6 -10.83 5.03 21.09
N LEU A 7 -9.88 5.96 21.09
CA LEU A 7 -8.75 5.93 20.13
C LEU A 7 -7.77 4.76 20.38
N PRO A 8 -7.36 4.45 21.62
CA PRO A 8 -6.44 3.33 21.88
C PRO A 8 -7.07 1.96 21.64
N GLY A 9 -8.37 1.81 21.94
CA GLY A 9 -9.10 0.56 21.70
C GLY A 9 -9.26 0.26 20.21
N LEU A 10 -9.54 1.28 19.40
CA LEU A 10 -9.63 1.13 17.95
C LEU A 10 -8.28 0.71 17.33
N LEU A 11 -7.17 1.25 17.83
CA LEU A 11 -5.83 0.85 17.40
C LEU A 11 -5.57 -0.63 17.70
N LEU A 12 -5.92 -1.09 18.91
CA LEU A 12 -5.77 -2.50 19.30
C LEU A 12 -6.57 -3.43 18.39
N ILE A 13 -7.82 -3.07 18.07
CA ILE A 13 -8.66 -3.82 17.13
C ILE A 13 -8.03 -3.84 15.73
N ALA A 14 -7.52 -2.70 15.25
CA ALA A 14 -6.86 -2.62 13.95
C ALA A 14 -5.63 -3.54 13.86
N VAL A 15 -4.83 -3.64 14.93
CA VAL A 15 -3.68 -4.55 14.99
C VAL A 15 -4.12 -6.01 14.96
N VAL A 16 -5.15 -6.38 15.73
CA VAL A 16 -5.68 -7.76 15.73
C VAL A 16 -6.18 -8.14 14.33
N VAL A 17 -6.96 -7.28 13.68
CA VAL A 17 -7.44 -7.49 12.31
C VAL A 17 -6.26 -7.60 11.34
N LEU A 18 -5.24 -6.74 11.47
CA LEU A 18 -4.05 -6.79 10.63
C LEU A 18 -3.28 -8.11 10.78
N VAL A 19 -3.24 -8.71 11.98
CA VAL A 19 -2.60 -10.01 12.21
C VAL A 19 -3.42 -11.16 11.61
N LEU A 20 -4.75 -11.16 11.79
CA LEU A 20 -5.63 -12.21 11.28
C LEU A 20 -5.73 -12.20 9.75
N PHE A 21 -5.82 -11.02 9.16
CA PHE A 21 -5.95 -10.85 7.71
C PHE A 21 -4.61 -10.63 7.01
N GLY A 22 -3.55 -10.22 7.72
CA GLY A 22 -2.25 -9.93 7.15
C GLY A 22 -2.21 -8.63 6.33
N ARG A 23 -1.04 -7.99 6.27
CA ARG A 23 -0.82 -6.73 5.51
C ARG A 23 -1.17 -6.83 4.01
N GLY A 24 -0.95 -7.99 3.39
CA GLY A 24 -1.16 -8.19 1.95
C GLY A 24 -2.62 -8.16 1.53
N LYS A 25 -3.50 -8.89 2.26
CA LYS A 25 -4.93 -8.95 1.93
C LYS A 25 -5.60 -7.59 2.11
N ILE A 26 -5.29 -6.88 3.20
CA ILE A 26 -5.87 -5.56 3.50
C ILE A 26 -5.45 -4.51 2.44
N SER A 27 -4.19 -4.51 2.00
CA SER A 27 -3.73 -3.56 0.98
C SER A 27 -4.40 -3.77 -0.38
N SER A 28 -4.61 -5.03 -0.78
CA SER A 28 -5.31 -5.35 -2.03
C SER A 28 -6.78 -4.90 -1.98
N LEU A 29 -7.47 -5.21 -0.87
CA LEU A 29 -8.87 -4.82 -0.67
C LEU A 29 -9.01 -3.29 -0.60
N MET A 30 -8.12 -2.59 0.08
CA MET A 30 -8.16 -1.12 0.14
C MET A 30 -7.90 -0.45 -1.21
N GLY A 31 -7.10 -1.07 -2.09
CA GLY A 31 -6.91 -0.59 -3.47
C GLY A 31 -8.19 -0.68 -4.30
N GLU A 32 -8.91 -1.80 -4.23
CA GLU A 32 -10.18 -2.01 -4.96
C GLU A 32 -11.32 -1.15 -4.39
N VAL A 33 -11.45 -1.11 -3.07
CA VAL A 33 -12.43 -0.25 -2.38
C VAL A 33 -12.13 1.23 -2.62
N GLY A 34 -10.86 1.63 -2.61
CA GLY A 34 -10.45 3.01 -2.88
C GLY A 34 -10.82 3.47 -4.29
N LYS A 35 -10.62 2.62 -5.31
CA LYS A 35 -11.08 2.90 -6.68
C LYS A 35 -12.60 3.05 -6.76
N GLY A 36 -13.35 2.16 -6.09
CA GLY A 36 -14.81 2.25 -6.02
C GLY A 36 -15.31 3.54 -5.36
N ILE A 37 -14.71 3.94 -4.23
CA ILE A 37 -15.03 5.18 -3.54
C ILE A 37 -14.67 6.40 -4.40
N THR A 38 -13.52 6.40 -5.09
CA THR A 38 -13.12 7.50 -5.98
C THR A 38 -14.07 7.65 -7.17
N SER A 39 -14.45 6.54 -7.82
CA SER A 39 -15.41 6.57 -8.92
C SER A 39 -16.81 6.98 -8.45
N PHE A 40 -17.24 6.54 -7.26
CA PHE A 40 -18.49 6.98 -6.66
C PHE A 40 -18.45 8.49 -6.35
N LYS A 41 -17.35 8.97 -5.75
CA LYS A 41 -17.16 10.39 -5.45
C LYS A 41 -17.15 11.24 -6.72
N LYS A 42 -16.48 10.78 -7.78
CA LYS A 42 -16.44 11.46 -9.09
C LYS A 42 -17.83 11.48 -9.73
N GLY A 43 -18.55 10.35 -9.77
CA GLY A 43 -19.90 10.31 -10.31
C GLY A 43 -20.91 11.18 -9.55
N VAL A 44 -20.82 11.25 -8.22
CA VAL A 44 -21.65 12.17 -7.41
C VAL A 44 -21.25 13.63 -7.61
N ALA A 45 -19.94 13.90 -7.75
CA ALA A 45 -19.42 15.23 -8.02
C ALA A 45 -19.82 15.74 -9.41
N ASP A 46 -19.73 14.91 -10.43
CA ASP A 46 -20.11 15.21 -11.82
C ASP A 46 -21.62 15.48 -11.90
N GLY A 47 -22.46 14.66 -11.25
CA GLY A 47 -23.91 14.90 -11.17
C GLY A 47 -24.31 16.13 -10.34
N SER A 48 -23.37 16.71 -9.59
CA SER A 48 -23.57 17.97 -8.86
C SER A 48 -22.91 19.17 -9.54
N LYS A 49 -22.17 18.97 -10.65
CA LYS A 49 -21.33 19.98 -11.32
C LYS A 49 -21.55 20.00 -12.85
N ASP A 50 -22.79 20.12 -13.30
CA ASP A 50 -23.12 20.26 -14.73
C ASP A 50 -22.60 21.58 -15.38
N ASP A 51 -21.73 22.36 -14.71
CA ASP A 51 -21.30 23.70 -15.17
C ASP A 51 -19.76 23.96 -15.24
N GLU A 52 -18.85 22.99 -15.03
CA GLU A 52 -17.40 23.28 -15.19
C GLU A 52 -16.58 22.08 -15.75
N PRO A 53 -15.67 22.28 -16.73
CA PRO A 53 -14.92 21.18 -17.36
C PRO A 53 -13.78 20.65 -16.47
N ASP A 54 -13.96 19.45 -15.91
CA ASP A 54 -13.06 18.87 -14.91
C ASP A 54 -11.86 18.12 -15.52
N THR A 55 -10.72 18.83 -15.61
CA THR A 55 -9.39 18.22 -15.84
C THR A 55 -8.93 17.56 -14.54
N THR A 56 -9.24 16.28 -14.32
CA THR A 56 -8.46 15.39 -13.44
C THR A 56 -8.85 13.94 -13.73
N ALA A 57 -8.16 13.34 -14.69
CA ALA A 57 -8.21 11.90 -14.95
C ALA A 57 -6.88 11.40 -15.51
N THR A 58 -5.76 11.72 -14.87
CA THR A 58 -4.50 10.98 -15.06
C THR A 58 -3.59 11.19 -13.85
N THR A 59 -3.74 10.35 -12.82
CA THR A 59 -2.60 9.97 -11.97
C THR A 59 -2.78 8.51 -11.55
N SER A 60 -2.59 7.62 -12.51
CA SER A 60 -2.23 6.23 -12.22
C SER A 60 -0.73 6.15 -12.01
N THR A 61 -0.21 6.78 -10.94
CA THR A 61 1.17 6.62 -10.48
C THR A 61 1.19 6.65 -8.96
N ALA A 62 1.06 5.49 -8.32
CA ALA A 62 1.65 5.19 -7.01
C ALA A 62 1.22 3.80 -6.55
N ALA A 63 2.10 2.82 -6.77
CA ALA A 63 2.43 1.78 -5.79
C ALA A 63 3.47 0.85 -6.42
N ASP A 64 4.71 1.32 -6.53
CA ASP A 64 5.85 0.43 -6.48
C ASP A 64 6.29 0.37 -5.00
N PRO A 65 5.98 -0.69 -4.24
CA PRO A 65 6.53 -0.90 -2.91
C PRO A 65 7.82 -1.74 -3.00
N ALA A 66 8.78 -1.38 -3.85
CA ALA A 66 10.12 -1.96 -3.87
C ALA A 66 11.17 -1.04 -3.22
N LEU A 67 10.87 -0.49 -2.05
CA LEU A 67 11.86 0.12 -1.15
C LEU A 67 11.62 -0.38 0.28
N ALA A 68 11.75 -1.68 0.45
CA ALA A 68 12.12 -2.29 1.72
C ALA A 68 13.30 -3.23 1.42
N ASP A 69 14.45 -2.61 1.17
CA ASP A 69 15.75 -3.27 1.09
C ASP A 69 16.06 -3.93 2.43
N GLY A 70 15.63 -5.18 2.55
CA GLY A 70 16.08 -6.12 3.57
C GLY A 70 17.39 -6.75 3.12
N THR A 71 18.48 -6.00 3.22
CA THR A 71 19.84 -6.56 3.12
C THR A 71 20.11 -7.42 4.37
N ALA A 72 19.70 -8.69 4.33
CA ALA A 72 20.16 -9.76 5.22
C ALA A 72 19.76 -11.17 4.72
N ALA A 73 20.47 -11.71 3.73
CA ALA A 73 20.72 -13.16 3.53
C ALA A 73 21.63 -13.35 2.29
N ARG A 74 22.96 -13.41 2.47
CA ARG A 74 23.77 -14.64 2.39
C ARG A 74 23.65 -15.39 1.05
N ASP A 75 24.69 -15.28 0.23
CA ASP A 75 25.19 -16.44 -0.51
C ASP A 75 26.71 -16.53 -0.37
N VAL A 76 27.16 -17.75 -0.11
CA VAL A 76 28.50 -18.17 0.30
C VAL A 76 28.81 -19.38 -0.55
N THR A 77 29.79 -19.30 -1.46
CA THR A 77 30.61 -20.43 -1.98
C THR A 77 31.59 -19.89 -3.05
N PRO A 78 32.81 -20.46 -3.16
CA PRO A 78 34.04 -19.72 -3.37
C PRO A 78 34.52 -19.71 -4.83
N GLU A 79 35.09 -18.59 -5.27
CA GLU A 79 35.87 -18.54 -6.50
C GLU A 79 37.23 -19.22 -6.26
N ALA A 80 37.25 -20.53 -6.44
CA ALA A 80 38.48 -21.29 -6.62
C ALA A 80 39.02 -21.07 -8.04
N ALA A 81 40.27 -20.63 -8.09
CA ALA A 81 41.26 -20.93 -9.13
C ALA A 81 41.00 -20.47 -10.57
N LYS A 82 41.79 -19.48 -11.02
CA LYS A 82 42.85 -19.80 -11.99
C LYS A 82 44.01 -18.81 -12.01
N LYS A 83 45.18 -19.38 -11.74
CA LYS A 83 46.52 -18.89 -12.08
C LYS A 83 46.68 -18.74 -13.61
N ASP A 84 47.73 -18.00 -13.95
CA ASP A 84 48.56 -18.08 -15.16
C ASP A 84 48.24 -17.16 -16.35
N LYS A 85 49.14 -16.17 -16.49
CA LYS A 85 50.07 -16.02 -17.63
C LYS A 85 49.60 -15.15 -18.80
N VAL A 86 50.09 -13.91 -18.85
CA VAL A 86 51.08 -13.40 -19.82
C VAL A 86 51.67 -12.07 -19.35
#